data_AF-A0A933I489-F1
#
_entry.id   AF-A0A933I489-F1
#
_cell.length_a   1.000
_cell.length_b   1.000
_cell.length_c   1.000
_cell.angle_alpha   90.00
_cell.angle_beta   90.00
_cell.angle_gamma   90.00
#
_symmetry.space_group_name_H-M   'P 1'
#
loop_
_entity.id
_entity.type
_entity.pdbx_description
1 polymer ?
#
loop_
_entity_poly.entity_id
_entity_poly.type
_entity_poly.pdbx_seq_one_letter_code
_entity_poly.pdbx_strand_id
1 'polypeptide(L)' 'MGYFSKVQVIQRGNKNKQYYLICPVSLAQALELEKGEIIEWVIENKDRIIFRRSLKNKKEIKEITQC' A
#
# COMPACT_ATOMS: atom_id res chain seq x y z
N MET A 1 -11.85 -12.13 -7.41
CA MET A 1 -11.09 -11.78 -8.64
C MET A 1 -9.76 -11.20 -8.19
N GLY A 2 -8.66 -11.91 -8.38
CA GLY A 2 -7.33 -11.43 -7.99
C GLY A 2 -6.64 -10.75 -9.17
N TYR A 3 -6.02 -9.60 -8.94
CA TYR A 3 -5.20 -8.94 -9.95
C TYR A 3 -3.74 -9.20 -9.63
N PHE A 4 -2.97 -9.65 -10.62
CA PHE A 4 -1.54 -9.83 -10.48
C PHE A 4 -0.83 -8.49 -10.70
N SER A 5 -0.05 -8.05 -9.72
CA SER A 5 0.89 -6.95 -9.87
C SER A 5 2.32 -7.46 -9.74
N LYS A 6 3.23 -6.87 -10.50
CA LYS A 6 4.66 -7.16 -10.35
C LYS A 6 5.22 -6.30 -9.24
N VAL A 7 5.90 -6.94 -8.29
CA VAL A 7 6.71 -6.23 -7.29
C VAL A 7 7.99 -5.78 -7.98
N GLN A 8 8.26 -4.48 -7.93
CA GLN A 8 9.52 -3.93 -8.40
C GLN A 8 10.41 -3.60 -7.21
N VAL A 9 11.64 -4.10 -7.24
CA VAL A 9 12.63 -3.78 -6.22
C VAL A 9 13.61 -2.80 -6.84
N ILE A 10 13.58 -1.56 -6.35
CA ILE A 10 14.55 -0.54 -6.73
C ILE A 10 15.58 -0.46 -5.61
N GLN A 11 16.81 -0.89 -5.93
CA GLN A 11 17.94 -0.77 -5.02
C GLN A 11 18.76 0.45 -5.41
N ARG A 12 18.70 1.50 -4.58
CA ARG A 12 19.55 2.70 -4.76
C ARG A 12 20.66 2.65 -3.71
N GLY A 13 21.85 2.29 -4.16
CA GLY A 13 23.05 2.14 -3.33
C GLY A 13 23.02 0.93 -2.38
N ASN A 14 23.98 0.88 -1.44
CA ASN A 14 24.17 -0.28 -0.54
C ASN A 14 23.15 -0.41 0.59
N LYS A 15 22.35 0.63 0.88
CA LYS A 15 21.52 0.67 2.10
C LYS A 15 20.02 0.83 1.88
N ASN A 16 19.54 1.25 0.71
CA ASN A 16 18.11 1.49 0.48
C ASN A 16 17.52 0.55 -0.56
N LYS A 17 16.72 -0.41 -0.09
CA LYS A 17 15.84 -1.25 -0.91
C LYS A 17 14.44 -0.69 -0.82
N GLN A 18 13.91 -0.19 -1.92
CA GLN A 18 12.54 0.26 -2.01
C GLN A 18 11.74 -0.77 -2.80
N TYR A 19 10.65 -1.25 -2.20
CA TYR A 19 9.71 -2.15 -2.83
C TYR A 19 8.53 -1.34 -3.34
N TYR A 20 8.33 -1.38 -4.65
CA TYR A 20 7.24 -0.72 -5.35
C TYR A 20 6.20 -1.77 -5.74
N LEU A 21 4.97 -1.55 -5.27
CA LEU A 21 3.79 -2.31 -5.67
C LEU A 21 2.96 -1.42 -6.58
N ILE A 22 2.75 -1.85 -7.82
CA ILE A 22 1.92 -1.11 -8.77
C ILE A 22 0.47 -1.54 -8.54
N CYS A 23 -0.41 -0.57 -8.31
CA CYS A 23 -1.85 -0.81 -8.30
C CYS A 23 -2.36 -0.82 -9.76
N PRO A 24 -2.93 -1.93 -10.25
CA PRO A 24 -3.49 -1.98 -11.60
C PRO A 24 -4.74 -1.11 -11.70
N VAL A 25 -4.94 -0.48 -12.86
CA VAL A 25 -6.05 0.46 -13.11
C VAL A 25 -7.42 -0.18 -12.80
N SER A 26 -7.61 -1.44 -13.16
CA SER A 26 -8.84 -2.19 -12.90
C SER A 26 -9.13 -2.35 -11.40
N LEU A 27 -8.10 -2.51 -10.56
CA LEU A 27 -8.26 -2.56 -9.11
C LEU A 27 -8.55 -1.17 -8.56
N ALA A 28 -7.84 -0.14 -9.04
CA ALA A 28 -8.08 1.24 -8.64
C ALA A 28 -9.51 1.71 -8.97
N GLN A 29 -10.03 1.33 -10.15
CA GLN A 29 -11.41 1.63 -10.53
C GLN A 29 -12.44 0.83 -9.73
N ALA A 30 -12.21 -0.48 -9.52
CA ALA A 30 -13.12 -1.32 -8.74
C ALA A 30 -13.19 -0.91 -7.26
N LEU A 31 -12.09 -0.39 -6.73
CA LEU A 31 -12.02 0.18 -5.40
C LEU A 31 -12.38 1.67 -5.39
N GLU A 32 -12.62 2.33 -6.52
CA GLU A 32 -12.88 3.77 -6.62
C GLU A 32 -11.81 4.61 -5.88
N LEU A 33 -10.53 4.25 -6.02
CA LEU A 33 -9.42 4.91 -5.34
C LEU A 33 -9.16 6.29 -5.95
N GLU A 34 -9.11 7.31 -5.09
CA GLU A 34 -8.75 8.68 -5.48
C GLU A 34 -7.29 9.03 -5.15
N LYS A 35 -6.73 9.99 -5.89
CA LYS A 35 -5.36 10.46 -5.69
C LYS A 35 -5.24 11.10 -4.29
N GLY A 36 -4.40 10.51 -3.45
CA GLY A 36 -4.12 11.02 -2.10
C GLY A 36 -4.99 10.39 -1.00
N GLU A 37 -5.76 9.35 -1.31
CA GLU A 37 -6.38 8.48 -0.31
C GLU A 37 -5.32 7.74 0.52
N ILE A 38 -5.67 7.48 1.79
CA ILE A 38 -4.80 6.77 2.71
C ILE A 38 -5.34 5.36 2.89
N ILE A 39 -4.55 4.38 2.48
CA ILE A 39 -4.88 2.97 2.58
C ILE A 39 -4.00 2.36 3.66
N GLU A 40 -4.64 1.70 4.62
CA GLU A 40 -3.96 0.91 5.62
C GLU A 40 -3.65 -0.48 5.06
N TRP A 41 -2.43 -0.93 5.27
CA TRP A 41 -1.97 -2.25 4.88
C TRP A 41 -1.88 -3.12 6.13
N VAL A 42 -2.77 -4.10 6.23
CA VAL A 42 -2.81 -5.03 7.37
C VAL A 42 -2.23 -6.36 6.92
N ILE A 43 -1.12 -6.78 7.54
CA ILE A 43 -0.51 -8.08 7.28
C ILE A 43 -1.24 -9.11 8.14
N GLU A 44 -2.06 -9.96 7.52
CA GLU A 44 -2.67 -11.10 8.22
C GLU A 44 -1.68 -12.26 8.31
N ASN A 45 -1.01 -12.58 7.19
CA ASN A 45 -0.09 -13.71 7.07
C ASN A 45 0.99 -13.41 6.03
N LYS A 46 2.01 -14.28 5.93
CA LYS A 46 3.07 -14.16 4.92
C LYS A 46 2.54 -14.11 3.48
N ASP A 47 1.44 -14.80 3.21
CA ASP A 47 0.82 -14.90 1.89
C ASP A 47 -0.38 -13.95 1.68
N ARG A 48 -0.84 -13.27 2.75
CA ARG A 48 -2.07 -12.47 2.71
C ARG A 48 -1.90 -11.13 3.40
N ILE A 49 -2.17 -10.09 2.64
CA ILE A 49 -2.32 -8.71 3.11
C ILE A 49 -3.74 -8.23 2.81
N ILE A 50 -4.34 -7.52 3.76
CA ILE A 50 -5.62 -6.83 3.57
C ILE A 50 -5.33 -5.35 3.36
N PHE A 51 -5.94 -4.80 2.31
CA PHE A 51 -6.04 -3.36 2.11
C PHE A 51 -7.32 -2.86 2.80
N ARG A 52 -7.18 -1.99 3.80
CA ARG A 52 -8.33 -1.35 4.45
C ARG A 52 -8.31 0.13 4.13
N ARG A 53 -9.46 0.63 3.67
CA ARG A 53 -9.69 2.08 3.60
C ARG A 53 -9.74 2.60 5.02
N SER A 54 -8.78 3.44 5.38
CA SER A 54 -8.82 4.09 6.68
C SER A 54 -9.71 5.31 6.55
N LEU A 55 -10.90 5.27 7.15
CA LEU A 55 -11.74 6.46 7.35
C LEU A 55 -11.10 7.44 8.35
N LYS A 56 -9.90 7.13 8.88
CA LYS A 56 -9.20 8.02 9.79
C LYS A 56 -8.75 9.26 9.03
N ASN A 57 -9.45 10.35 9.30
CA ASN A 57 -9.07 11.70 8.90
C ASN A 57 -7.56 11.90 9.11
N LYS A 58 -6.93 12.63 8.17
CA LYS A 58 -5.49 13.01 8.07
C LYS A 58 -4.76 13.42 9.37
N LYS A 59 -5.44 13.57 10.51
CA LYS A 59 -4.87 14.02 11.79
C LYS A 59 -4.20 12.91 12.62
N GLU A 60 -4.58 11.63 12.51
CA GLU A 60 -4.08 10.59 13.45
C GLU A 60 -2.83 9.81 12.97
N ILE A 61 -2.44 9.92 11.71
CA ILE A 61 -1.40 9.03 11.12
C ILE A 61 0.04 9.52 11.42
N LYS A 62 0.21 10.67 12.07
CA LYS A 62 1.53 11.14 12.49
C LYS A 62 2.11 10.41 13.71
N GLU A 63 1.31 9.69 14.49
CA GLU A 63 1.78 9.07 15.74
C GLU A 63 2.30 7.62 15.58
N ILE A 64 2.03 6.94 14.47
CA ILE A 64 2.36 5.49 14.34
C ILE A 64 3.71 5.26 13.62
N THR A 65 4.29 6.28 12.98
CA THR A 65 5.58 6.14 12.25
C THR A 65 6.80 6.51 13.11
N GLN A 66 6.68 6.57 14.45
CA GLN A 66 7.79 6.94 15.34
C GLN A 66 8.14 5.87 16.40
N CYS A 67 7.81 4.59 16.16
CA CYS A 67 8.31 3.48 16.97
C CYS A 67 9.31 2.62 16.18
#